data_AF-A0A8S4RB63-F1
#
_entry.id   AF-A0A8S4RB63-F1
#
_cell.length_a   1.000
_cell.length_b   1.000
_cell.length_c   1.000
_cell.angle_alpha   90.00
_cell.angle_beta   90.00
_cell.angle_gamma   90.00
#
_symmetry.space_group_name_H-M   'P 1'
#
loop_
_entity.id
_entity.type
_entity.pdbx_description
1 polymer ?
#
loop_
_entity_poly.entity_id
_entity_poly.type
_entity_poly.pdbx_seq_one_letter_code
_entity_poly.pdbx_strand_id
1 'polypeptide(L)'
;MLSQILDRSRRYFAEFHGYQWQRAASEALELNRKNLCILVLALTGQCGLNRHMFNLKLQDTDLCRLCKEAAETPLHLICSCPALMHKRSTLLGKHIMQPEDAKFL
;
A
#
# COMPACT_ATOMS: atom_id res chain seq x y z
N MET A 1 21.73 -6.44 -0.75
CA MET A 1 20.44 -6.04 -0.15
C MET A 1 19.90 -4.76 -0.79
N LEU A 2 20.63 -3.64 -0.78
CA LEU A 2 20.24 -2.41 -1.50
C LEU A 2 20.13 -2.60 -3.03
N SER A 3 21.00 -3.42 -3.62
CA SER A 3 20.94 -3.76 -5.05
C SER A 3 19.64 -4.47 -5.45
N GLN A 4 19.10 -5.35 -4.61
CA GLN A 4 17.85 -6.06 -4.87
C GLN A 4 16.62 -5.15 -4.75
N ILE A 5 16.67 -4.15 -3.86
CA ILE A 5 15.62 -3.14 -3.73
C ILE A 5 15.57 -2.30 -5.01
N LEU A 6 16.71 -1.75 -5.44
CA LEU A 6 16.81 -0.91 -6.63
C LEU A 6 16.46 -1.67 -7.93
N ASP A 7 16.86 -2.94 -8.03
CA ASP A 7 16.59 -3.78 -9.20
C ASP A 7 15.11 -4.18 -9.29
N ARG A 8 14.44 -4.34 -8.14
CA ARG A 8 12.98 -4.53 -8.06
C ARG A 8 12.24 -3.24 -8.40
N SER A 9 12.71 -2.09 -7.94
CA SER A 9 12.17 -0.78 -8.31
C SER A 9 12.24 -0.58 -9.84
N ARG A 10 13.37 -0.90 -10.46
CA ARG A 10 13.59 -0.73 -11.91
C ARG A 10 12.62 -1.56 -12.76
N ARG A 11 12.36 -2.82 -12.37
CA ARG A 11 11.37 -3.67 -13.04
C ARG A 11 9.94 -3.16 -12.83
N TYR A 12 9.62 -2.70 -11.61
CA TYR A 12 8.36 -2.02 -11.30
C TYR A 12 8.15 -0.74 -12.11
N PHE A 13 9.19 -0.01 -12.50
CA PHE A 13 9.02 1.19 -13.34
C PHE A 13 8.89 0.87 -14.83
N ALA A 14 9.45 -0.24 -15.31
CA ALA A 14 9.44 -0.62 -16.72
C ALA A 14 8.11 -1.22 -17.21
N GLU A 15 7.32 -1.87 -16.33
CA GLU A 15 6.02 -2.45 -16.71
C GLU A 15 4.88 -1.42 -16.88
N PHE A 16 5.12 -0.15 -16.51
CA PHE A 16 4.06 0.86 -16.37
C PHE A 16 4.18 2.02 -17.37
N HIS A 17 4.59 1.73 -18.61
CA HIS A 17 4.52 2.66 -19.74
C HIS A 17 3.06 3.09 -19.99
N GLY A 18 2.62 4.17 -19.33
CA GLY A 18 1.23 4.65 -19.33
C GLY A 18 0.81 5.34 -18.02
N TYR A 19 1.63 5.24 -16.97
CA TYR A 19 1.40 5.92 -15.70
C TYR A 19 1.82 7.39 -15.72
N GLN A 20 1.03 8.25 -15.09
CA GLN A 20 1.34 9.68 -14.88
C GLN A 20 2.24 9.89 -13.66
N TRP A 21 3.43 9.28 -13.66
CA TRP A 21 4.37 9.34 -12.53
C TRP A 21 4.74 10.77 -12.14
N GLN A 22 4.81 11.68 -13.12
CA GLN A 22 5.11 13.10 -12.87
C GLN A 22 4.05 13.74 -11.96
N ARG A 23 2.77 13.39 -12.17
CA ARG A 23 1.67 13.91 -11.38
C ARG A 23 1.67 13.33 -9.97
N ALA A 24 1.75 12.00 -9.86
CA ALA A 24 1.79 11.33 -8.55
C ALA A 24 3.00 11.79 -7.71
N ALA A 25 4.17 11.95 -8.35
CA ALA A 25 5.35 12.49 -7.68
C ALA A 25 5.14 13.95 -7.23
N SER A 26 4.50 14.79 -8.06
CA SER A 26 4.19 16.18 -7.69
C SER A 26 3.23 16.24 -6.50
N GLU A 27 2.15 15.46 -6.52
CA GLU A 27 1.17 15.38 -5.42
C GLU A 27 1.82 14.85 -4.13
N ALA A 28 2.74 13.87 -4.24
CA ALA A 28 3.49 13.37 -3.09
C ALA A 28 4.43 14.43 -2.48
N LEU A 29 5.00 15.33 -3.29
CA LEU A 29 5.86 16.43 -2.81
C LEU A 29 5.07 17.51 -2.06
N GLU A 30 3.77 17.62 -2.29
CA GLU A 30 2.88 18.54 -1.56
C GLU A 30 2.49 18.00 -0.18
N LEU A 31 2.72 16.71 0.09
CA LEU A 31 2.46 16.13 1.40
C LEU A 31 3.45 16.64 2.45
N ASN A 32 2.96 16.89 3.65
CA ASN A 32 3.84 17.09 4.79
C ASN A 32 4.67 15.81 5.07
N ARG A 33 5.78 15.98 5.79
CA ARG A 33 6.72 14.88 6.13
C ARG A 33 6.04 13.63 6.69
N LYS A 34 5.00 13.80 7.54
CA LYS A 34 4.31 12.68 8.17
C LYS A 34 3.51 11.87 7.15
N ASN A 35 2.74 12.56 6.30
CA ASN A 35 1.92 11.92 5.27
C ASN A 35 2.78 11.26 4.19
N LEU A 36 3.85 11.93 3.75
CA LEU A 36 4.81 11.33 2.81
C LEU A 36 5.47 10.06 3.39
N CYS A 37 5.84 10.08 4.67
CA CYS A 37 6.39 8.90 5.34
C CYS A 37 5.39 7.74 5.37
N ILE A 38 4.12 8.00 5.69
CA ILE A 38 3.07 6.99 5.66
C ILE A 38 2.90 6.40 4.26
N LEU A 39 2.86 7.26 3.23
CA LEU A 39 2.75 6.83 1.83
C LEU A 39 3.91 5.91 1.45
N VAL A 40 5.15 6.32 1.72
CA VAL A 40 6.34 5.50 1.44
C VAL A 40 6.29 4.15 2.16
N LEU A 41 5.97 4.14 3.46
CA LEU A 41 5.89 2.90 4.24
C LEU A 41 4.77 1.97 3.73
N ALA A 42 3.66 2.53 3.25
CA ALA A 42 2.57 1.78 2.65
C ALA A 42 2.98 1.17 1.30
N LEU A 43 3.61 1.96 0.43
CA LEU A 43 4.09 1.52 -0.88
C LEU A 43 5.18 0.45 -0.77
N THR A 44 6.11 0.58 0.18
CA THR A 44 7.17 -0.41 0.41
C THR A 44 6.72 -1.60 1.26
N GLY A 45 5.53 -1.54 1.86
CA GLY A 45 5.02 -2.55 2.78
C GLY A 45 5.79 -2.66 4.10
N GLN A 46 6.53 -1.62 4.48
CA GLN A 46 7.35 -1.55 5.70
C GLN A 46 6.64 -0.86 6.86
N CYS A 47 5.32 -0.70 6.76
CA CYS A 47 4.48 -0.18 7.84
C CYS A 47 4.21 -1.24 8.93
N GLY A 48 3.85 -0.79 10.14
CA GLY A 48 3.54 -1.63 11.31
C GLY A 48 2.19 -2.36 11.23
N LEU A 49 1.93 -3.03 10.12
CA LEU A 49 0.80 -3.96 9.94
C LEU A 49 1.24 -5.39 10.21
N ASN A 50 0.29 -6.25 10.58
CA ASN A 50 0.59 -7.61 11.02
C ASN A 50 1.40 -8.42 10.00
N ARG A 51 1.22 -8.24 8.68
CA ARG A 51 2.07 -8.93 7.70
C ARG A 51 3.55 -8.61 7.88
N HIS A 52 3.90 -7.34 8.05
CA HIS A 52 5.29 -6.92 8.25
C HIS A 52 5.82 -7.43 9.60
N MET A 53 5.02 -7.28 10.67
CA MET A 53 5.41 -7.69 12.01
C MET A 53 5.57 -9.21 12.15
N PHE A 54 4.71 -9.99 11.47
CA PHE A 54 4.81 -11.45 11.39
C PHE A 54 6.08 -11.89 10.67
N ASN A 55 6.45 -11.24 9.56
CA ASN A 55 7.71 -11.51 8.87
C ASN A 55 8.94 -11.23 9.76
N LEU A 56 8.84 -10.26 10.66
CA LEU A 56 9.85 -9.97 11.68
C LEU A 56 9.78 -10.90 12.90
N LYS A 57 8.83 -11.83 12.95
CA LYS A 57 8.55 -12.71 14.09
C LYS A 57 8.21 -11.97 15.39
N LEU A 58 7.60 -10.78 15.25
CA LEU A 58 7.14 -9.94 16.35
C LEU A 58 5.64 -10.06 16.61
N GLN A 59 4.92 -10.80 15.76
CA GLN A 59 3.52 -11.18 15.91
C GLN A 59 3.36 -12.64 15.53
N ASP A 60 2.44 -13.34 16.18
CA ASP A 60 2.17 -14.76 15.95
C ASP A 60 1.26 -15.02 14.74
N THR A 61 0.64 -13.96 14.22
CA THR A 61 -0.26 -14.03 13.06
C THR A 61 -0.05 -12.83 12.15
N ASP A 62 -0.20 -13.06 10.85
CA ASP A 62 -0.23 -12.01 9.85
C ASP A 62 -1.65 -11.52 9.53
N LEU A 63 -2.68 -12.11 10.13
CA LEU A 63 -4.09 -11.80 9.84
C LEU A 63 -4.44 -10.35 10.16
N CYS A 64 -5.34 -9.80 9.35
CA CYS A 64 -5.91 -8.47 9.53
C CYS A 64 -6.57 -8.33 10.90
N ARG A 65 -6.16 -7.31 11.65
CA ARG A 65 -6.75 -6.97 12.95
C ARG A 65 -8.22 -6.58 12.87
N LEU A 66 -8.68 -6.16 11.68
CA LEU A 66 -10.05 -5.73 11.44
C LEU A 66 -10.96 -6.87 11.02
N CYS A 67 -10.67 -7.53 9.89
CA CYS A 67 -11.54 -8.59 9.36
C CYS A 67 -11.13 -10.00 9.77
N LYS A 68 -9.86 -10.22 10.15
CA LYS A 68 -9.30 -11.54 10.51
C LYS A 68 -9.33 -12.61 9.40
N GLU A 69 -9.60 -12.23 8.16
CA GLU A 69 -9.79 -13.16 7.03
C GLU A 69 -8.58 -13.27 6.08
N ALA A 70 -7.74 -12.23 6.01
CA ALA A 70 -6.59 -12.18 5.11
C ALA A 70 -5.40 -11.48 5.77
N ALA A 71 -4.22 -11.60 5.19
CA ALA A 71 -3.01 -10.96 5.69
C ALA A 71 -3.15 -9.42 5.73
N GLU A 72 -2.78 -8.80 6.84
CA GLU A 72 -2.85 -7.35 7.01
C GLU A 72 -1.74 -6.66 6.22
N THR A 73 -2.10 -6.19 5.03
CA THR A 73 -1.23 -5.41 4.15
C THR A 73 -1.86 -4.06 3.82
N PRO A 74 -1.09 -3.05 3.39
CA PRO A 74 -1.65 -1.77 2.96
C PRO A 74 -2.68 -1.95 1.85
N LEU A 75 -2.34 -2.76 0.83
CA LEU A 75 -3.23 -3.12 -0.27
C LEU A 75 -4.52 -3.80 0.23
N HIS A 76 -4.43 -4.73 1.18
CA HIS A 76 -5.64 -5.33 1.76
C HIS A 76 -6.53 -4.25 2.39
N LEU A 77 -5.98 -3.40 3.27
CA LEU A 77 -6.77 -2.36 3.94
C LEU A 77 -7.41 -1.37 2.94
N ILE A 78 -6.61 -0.89 1.98
CA ILE A 78 -7.03 0.12 1.00
C ILE A 78 -7.98 -0.45 -0.04
N CYS A 79 -7.80 -1.70 -0.49
CA CYS A 79 -8.47 -2.22 -1.68
C CYS A 79 -9.58 -3.24 -1.39
N SER A 80 -9.40 -4.14 -0.41
CA SER A 80 -10.25 -5.35 -0.31
C SER A 80 -10.74 -5.73 1.08
N CYS A 81 -10.26 -5.08 2.16
CA CYS A 81 -10.68 -5.36 3.53
C CYS A 81 -12.19 -5.10 3.68
N PRO A 82 -13.00 -6.11 4.06
CA PRO A 82 -14.46 -5.96 4.16
C PRO A 82 -14.85 -5.03 5.31
N ALA A 83 -14.09 -5.03 6.40
CA ALA A 83 -14.30 -4.13 7.53
C ALA A 83 -14.15 -2.63 7.15
N LEU A 84 -13.47 -2.32 6.03
CA LEU A 84 -13.26 -0.96 5.54
C LEU A 84 -14.12 -0.62 4.32
N MET A 85 -15.01 -1.51 3.89
CA MET A 85 -15.80 -1.36 2.67
C MET A 85 -16.61 -0.05 2.63
N HIS A 86 -17.26 0.33 3.73
CA HIS A 86 -18.03 1.58 3.79
C HIS A 86 -17.13 2.81 3.72
N LYS A 87 -16.03 2.83 4.48
CA LYS A 87 -15.05 3.94 4.45
C LYS A 87 -14.46 4.11 3.05
N ARG A 88 -14.13 3.01 2.39
CA ARG A 88 -13.61 3.02 1.01
C ARG A 88 -14.64 3.59 0.03
N SER A 89 -15.90 3.22 0.15
CA SER A 89 -16.97 3.78 -0.68
C SER A 89 -17.15 5.29 -0.44
N THR A 90 -17.13 5.73 0.81
CA THR A 90 -17.25 7.15 1.15
C THR A 90 -16.07 7.99 0.64
N LEU A 91 -14.84 7.48 0.75
CA LEU A 91 -13.64 8.25 0.42
C LEU A 91 -13.20 8.10 -1.04
N LEU A 92 -13.37 6.91 -1.63
CA LEU A 92 -12.83 6.53 -2.93
C LEU A 92 -13.93 6.16 -3.95
N GLY A 93 -15.21 6.21 -3.55
CA GLY A 93 -16.34 5.92 -4.44
C GLY A 93 -16.51 4.43 -4.80
N LYS A 94 -15.68 3.53 -4.26
CA LYS A 94 -15.70 2.09 -4.56
C LYS A 94 -15.71 1.24 -3.28
N HIS A 95 -16.53 0.19 -3.26
CA HIS A 95 -16.55 -0.78 -2.16
C HIS A 95 -15.36 -1.73 -2.17
N ILE A 96 -14.91 -2.13 -3.36
CA ILE A 96 -13.72 -2.97 -3.58
C ILE A 96 -12.94 -2.29 -4.71
N MET A 97 -11.62 -2.26 -4.55
CA MET A 97 -10.70 -1.81 -5.59
C MET A 97 -9.81 -2.98 -5.96
N GLN A 98 -9.43 -3.06 -7.22
CA GLN A 98 -8.31 -3.90 -7.62
C GLN A 98 -6.99 -3.16 -7.37
N PRO A 99 -5.85 -3.85 -7.21
CA PRO A 99 -4.54 -3.18 -7.14
C PRO A 99 -4.29 -2.26 -8.35
N GLU A 100 -4.84 -2.61 -9.51
CA GLU A 100 -4.78 -1.81 -10.73
C GLU A 100 -5.79 -0.64 -10.77
N ASP A 101 -6.64 -0.51 -9.74
CA ASP A 101 -7.42 0.71 -9.47
C ASP A 101 -6.69 1.63 -8.48
N ALA A 102 -5.78 1.10 -7.66
CA ALA A 102 -4.95 1.86 -6.73
C ALA A 102 -3.75 2.52 -7.41
N LYS A 103 -3.83 2.80 -8.72
CA LYS A 103 -2.79 3.46 -9.56
C LYS A 103 -2.47 4.90 -9.17
N PHE A 104 -2.99 5.33 -8.02
CA PHE A 104 -3.04 6.70 -7.53
C PHE A 104 -2.52 6.83 -6.09
N LEU A 105 -2.06 5.75 -5.46
CA LEU A 105 -1.12 5.84 -4.33
C LEU A 105 0.31 5.76 -4.89
#